data_AF-A0A522WHH1-F1
#
_entry.id   AF-A0A522WHH1-F1
#
_cell.length_a   1.000
_cell.length_b   1.000
_cell.length_c   1.000
_cell.angle_alpha   90.00
_cell.angle_beta   90.00
_cell.angle_gamma   90.00
#
_symmetry.space_group_name_H-M   'P 1'
#
loop_
_entity.id
_entity.type
_entity.pdbx_description
1 polymer ?
#
loop_
_entity_poly.entity_id
_entity_poly.type
_entity_poly.pdbx_seq_one_letter_code
_entity_poly.pdbx_strand_id
1 'polypeptide(L)'
;MSLVIRAVAFILLSLAAAAAEIEPSRHVPLFSASPSMHEVAAVKKFARQQVAQAMAAKRPFELSVARAGGTTLISLESVALCNRDDGCPLLVFRNIDKAPVLTTMSFHNLVLEYRGTATYLIPRRSGPRMECLISTESRAVCRPPKPAKGGA
;
A
#
# COMPACT_ATOMS: atom_id res chain seq x y z
N MET A 1 -58.95 -26.22 -2.40
CA MET A 1 -58.13 -25.00 -2.56
C MET A 1 -56.90 -25.05 -1.63
N SER A 2 -55.99 -26.03 -1.79
CA SER A 2 -54.86 -26.17 -0.84
C SER A 2 -53.55 -26.66 -1.46
N LEU A 3 -53.43 -26.76 -2.78
CA LEU A 3 -52.20 -27.26 -3.42
C LEU A 3 -51.30 -26.16 -4.01
N VAL A 4 -51.86 -24.99 -4.33
CA VAL A 4 -51.12 -23.91 -5.02
C VAL A 4 -50.24 -23.09 -4.05
N ILE A 5 -50.56 -23.08 -2.76
CA ILE A 5 -49.88 -22.24 -1.76
C ILE A 5 -48.53 -22.82 -1.32
N ARG A 6 -48.29 -24.12 -1.48
CA ARG A 6 -47.01 -24.75 -1.08
C ARG A 6 -45.88 -24.62 -2.12
N ALA A 7 -46.20 -24.31 -3.39
CA ALA A 7 -45.20 -24.20 -4.44
C ALA A 7 -44.45 -22.85 -4.44
N VAL A 8 -45.06 -21.79 -3.89
CA VAL A 8 -44.45 -20.44 -3.85
C VAL A 8 -43.41 -20.32 -2.72
N ALA A 9 -43.53 -21.10 -1.65
CA ALA A 9 -42.60 -21.06 -0.52
C ALA A 9 -41.23 -21.71 -0.85
N PHE A 10 -41.15 -22.59 -1.85
CA PHE A 10 -39.91 -23.29 -2.20
C PHE A 10 -39.03 -22.55 -3.22
N ILE A 11 -39.57 -21.56 -3.93
CA ILE A 11 -38.82 -20.78 -4.92
C ILE A 11 -38.11 -19.57 -4.28
N LEU A 12 -38.49 -19.17 -3.06
CA LEU A 12 -37.86 -18.07 -2.33
C LEU A 12 -36.57 -18.47 -1.58
N LEU A 13 -36.17 -19.74 -1.57
CA LEU A 13 -35.02 -20.21 -0.79
C LEU A 13 -33.67 -20.23 -1.55
N SER A 14 -33.63 -19.81 -2.82
CA SER A 14 -32.42 -19.92 -3.66
C SER A 14 -31.60 -18.63 -3.79
N LEU A 15 -32.03 -17.51 -3.22
CA LEU A 15 -31.25 -16.27 -3.17
C LEU A 15 -30.52 -16.12 -1.83
N ALA A 16 -29.86 -17.18 -1.38
CA ALA A 16 -28.62 -16.97 -0.62
C ALA A 16 -27.62 -16.41 -1.63
N ALA A 17 -27.65 -15.09 -1.82
CA ALA A 17 -26.53 -14.37 -2.40
C ALA A 17 -25.34 -14.68 -1.49
N ALA A 18 -24.60 -15.73 -1.84
CA ALA A 18 -23.28 -15.96 -1.33
C ALA A 18 -22.51 -14.72 -1.79
N ALA A 19 -22.44 -13.73 -0.90
CA ALA A 19 -21.46 -12.67 -1.00
C ALA A 19 -20.13 -13.41 -0.98
N ALA A 20 -19.61 -13.69 -2.18
CA ALA A 20 -18.30 -14.27 -2.34
C ALA A 20 -17.37 -13.35 -1.56
N GLU A 21 -16.86 -13.84 -0.43
CA GLU A 21 -15.82 -13.13 0.30
C GLU A 21 -14.68 -12.98 -0.70
N ILE A 22 -14.51 -11.76 -1.22
CA ILE A 22 -13.40 -11.43 -2.10
C ILE A 22 -12.17 -11.60 -1.23
N GLU A 23 -11.51 -12.74 -1.39
CA GLU A 23 -10.35 -13.10 -0.60
C GLU A 23 -9.29 -12.00 -0.78
N PRO A 24 -8.74 -11.44 0.31
CA PRO A 24 -7.81 -10.34 0.20
C PRO A 24 -6.56 -10.79 -0.56
N SER A 25 -6.29 -10.14 -1.70
CA SER A 25 -5.11 -10.46 -2.50
C SER A 25 -3.89 -9.71 -1.97
N ARG A 26 -2.77 -10.42 -1.83
CA ARG A 26 -1.52 -9.88 -1.32
C ARG A 26 -0.47 -9.83 -2.42
N HIS A 27 0.19 -8.70 -2.54
CA HIS A 27 1.26 -8.47 -3.51
C HIS A 27 2.47 -7.88 -2.81
N VAL A 28 3.66 -8.45 -3.06
CA VAL A 28 4.94 -7.89 -2.63
C VAL A 28 5.50 -7.09 -3.81
N PRO A 29 5.55 -5.76 -3.74
CA PRO A 29 6.03 -4.93 -4.84
C PRO A 29 7.52 -5.16 -5.09
N LEU A 30 7.88 -5.31 -6.35
CA LEU A 30 9.27 -5.48 -6.76
C LEU A 30 9.91 -4.11 -7.03
N PHE A 31 10.91 -3.75 -6.24
CA PHE A 31 11.73 -2.56 -6.40
C PHE A 31 12.92 -2.86 -7.30
N SER A 32 12.69 -2.84 -8.61
CA SER A 32 13.75 -3.11 -9.59
C SER A 32 13.62 -2.27 -10.85
N ALA A 33 12.59 -1.42 -10.94
CA ALA A 33 12.38 -0.62 -12.13
C ALA A 33 13.24 0.64 -12.07
N SER A 34 13.88 0.96 -13.20
CA SER A 34 14.53 2.25 -13.37
C SER A 34 13.49 3.38 -13.23
N PRO A 35 13.84 4.47 -12.54
CA PRO A 35 12.94 5.60 -12.37
C PRO A 35 12.76 6.34 -13.70
N SER A 36 11.51 6.65 -14.01
CA SER A 36 11.14 7.55 -15.10
C SER A 36 11.46 9.01 -14.74
N MET A 37 11.49 9.90 -15.74
CA MET A 37 11.68 11.33 -15.50
C MET A 37 10.62 11.92 -14.56
N HIS A 38 9.36 11.45 -14.64
CA HIS A 38 8.28 11.90 -13.77
C HIS A 38 8.53 11.55 -12.30
N GLU A 39 9.04 10.34 -12.04
CA GLU A 39 9.36 9.89 -10.69
C GLU A 39 10.57 10.62 -10.12
N VAL A 40 11.60 10.85 -10.94
CA VAL A 40 12.75 11.69 -10.56
C VAL A 40 12.29 13.12 -10.21
N ALA A 41 11.39 13.70 -11.02
CA ALA A 41 10.85 15.03 -10.77
C ALA A 41 10.00 15.07 -9.49
N ALA A 42 9.19 14.05 -9.24
CA ALA A 42 8.39 13.93 -8.02
C ALA A 42 9.26 13.84 -6.77
N VAL A 43 10.35 13.07 -6.80
CA VAL A 43 11.32 13.01 -5.69
C VAL A 43 11.95 14.38 -5.43
N LYS A 44 12.43 15.06 -6.47
CA LYS A 44 12.99 16.42 -6.35
C LYS A 44 11.97 17.43 -5.81
N LYS A 45 10.68 17.23 -6.07
CA LYS A 45 9.61 18.11 -5.59
C LYS A 45 9.22 17.83 -4.14
N PHE A 46 9.00 16.56 -3.79
CA PHE A 46 8.35 16.16 -2.53
C PHE A 46 9.30 15.62 -1.47
N ALA A 47 10.53 15.24 -1.81
CA ALA A 47 11.56 14.76 -0.88
C ALA A 47 12.83 15.63 -0.90
N ARG A 48 12.64 16.96 -1.02
CA ARG A 48 13.73 17.94 -1.09
C ARG A 48 14.72 17.83 0.06
N GLN A 49 14.23 17.61 1.27
CA GLN A 49 15.06 17.50 2.47
C GLN A 49 15.95 16.25 2.42
N GLN A 50 15.40 15.10 2.05
CA GLN A 50 16.15 13.85 1.92
C GLN A 50 17.19 13.95 0.80
N VAL A 51 16.83 14.54 -0.34
CA VAL A 51 17.78 14.79 -1.43
C VAL A 51 18.91 15.71 -0.95
N ALA A 52 18.59 16.82 -0.28
CA ALA A 52 19.61 17.73 0.27
C ALA A 52 20.52 17.03 1.28
N GLN A 53 19.98 16.18 2.15
CA GLN A 53 20.74 15.40 3.13
C GLN A 53 21.69 14.40 2.46
N ALA A 54 21.23 13.64 1.46
CA ALA A 54 22.09 12.71 0.71
C ALA A 54 23.23 13.43 -0.01
N MET A 55 22.92 14.56 -0.66
CA MET A 55 23.90 15.40 -1.34
C MET A 55 24.92 16.00 -0.36
N ALA A 56 24.48 16.50 0.79
CA ALA A 56 25.35 17.04 1.84
C ALA A 56 26.30 15.98 2.42
N ALA A 57 25.83 14.73 2.53
CA ALA A 57 26.64 13.61 2.95
C ALA A 57 27.69 13.16 1.89
N LYS A 58 27.65 13.75 0.68
CA LYS A 58 28.47 13.35 -0.48
C LYS A 58 28.39 11.84 -0.76
N ARG A 59 27.23 11.25 -0.50
CA ARG A 59 26.96 9.84 -0.78
C ARG A 59 26.06 9.73 -2.01
N PRO A 60 26.32 8.79 -2.92
CA PRO A 60 25.36 8.48 -3.97
C PRO A 60 24.05 8.03 -3.31
N PHE A 61 22.94 8.34 -3.98
CA PHE A 61 21.65 7.76 -3.67
C PHE A 61 21.03 7.21 -4.95
N GLU A 62 20.34 6.09 -4.81
CA GLU A 62 19.59 5.45 -5.88
C GLU A 62 18.08 5.66 -5.63
N LEU A 63 17.32 5.68 -6.71
CA LEU A 63 15.86 5.68 -6.64
C LEU A 63 15.36 4.35 -7.15
N SER A 64 14.85 3.53 -6.24
CA SER A 64 14.22 2.27 -6.58
C SER A 64 12.72 2.44 -6.64
N VAL A 65 12.13 1.95 -7.73
CA VAL A 65 10.70 2.13 -7.99
C VAL A 65 9.99 0.79 -8.07
N ALA A 66 8.84 0.71 -7.41
CA ALA A 66 7.86 -0.35 -7.61
C ALA A 66 6.52 0.26 -8.07
N ARG A 67 5.85 -0.40 -9.02
CA ARG A 67 4.57 0.04 -9.58
C ARG A 67 3.58 -1.11 -9.53
N ALA A 68 2.46 -0.94 -8.83
CA ALA A 68 1.47 -2.00 -8.66
C ALA A 68 0.08 -1.42 -8.40
N GLY A 69 -0.94 -1.89 -9.13
CA GLY A 69 -2.35 -1.56 -8.87
C GLY A 69 -2.65 -0.05 -8.83
N GLY A 70 -2.04 0.73 -9.73
CA GLY A 70 -2.16 2.19 -9.77
C GLY A 70 -1.43 2.92 -8.62
N THR A 71 -0.59 2.21 -7.86
CA THR A 71 0.28 2.79 -6.83
C THR A 71 1.71 2.82 -7.35
N THR A 72 2.38 3.97 -7.20
CA THR A 72 3.81 4.11 -7.42
C THR A 72 4.50 4.26 -6.08
N LEU A 73 5.49 3.42 -5.82
CA LEU A 73 6.31 3.45 -4.62
C LEU A 73 7.74 3.81 -5.02
N ILE A 74 8.33 4.80 -4.36
CA ILE A 74 9.69 5.26 -4.63
C ILE A 74 10.49 5.23 -3.34
N SER A 75 11.51 4.37 -3.30
CA SER A 75 12.48 4.29 -2.22
C SER A 75 13.69 5.17 -2.56
N LEU A 76 14.15 6.01 -1.63
CA LEU A 76 15.39 6.77 -1.74
C LEU A 76 16.49 6.00 -1.02
N GLU A 77 17.28 5.24 -1.76
CA GLU A 77 18.29 4.35 -1.21
C GLU A 77 19.63 5.05 -1.06
N SER A 78 20.03 5.31 0.17
CA SER A 78 21.37 5.79 0.48
C SER A 78 21.74 5.46 1.91
N VAL A 79 22.98 5.07 2.14
CA VAL A 79 23.51 4.86 3.50
C VAL A 79 23.41 6.10 4.39
N ALA A 80 23.29 7.30 3.79
CA ALA A 80 23.11 8.56 4.53
C ALA A 80 21.66 8.82 4.97
N LEU A 81 20.70 8.10 4.39
CA LEU A 81 19.26 8.28 4.60
C LEU A 81 18.59 7.08 5.26
N CYS A 82 19.06 5.88 4.94
CA CYS A 82 18.47 4.64 5.43
C CYS A 82 18.86 4.40 6.90
N ASN A 83 17.88 3.93 7.66
CA ASN A 83 18.04 3.48 9.02
C ASN A 83 18.04 1.94 9.06
N ARG A 84 18.85 1.36 9.95
CA ARG A 84 19.00 -0.10 10.09
C ARG A 84 17.70 -0.81 10.48
N ASP A 85 16.82 -0.14 11.22
CA ASP A 85 15.62 -0.70 11.84
C ASP A 85 14.32 -0.33 11.10
N ASP A 86 14.33 0.83 10.42
CA ASP A 86 13.15 1.37 9.73
C ASP A 86 13.25 1.33 8.19
N GLY A 87 14.42 1.03 7.64
CA GLY A 87 14.66 0.96 6.20
C GLY A 87 14.98 2.33 5.59
N CYS A 88 14.59 2.54 4.33
CA CYS A 88 14.89 3.76 3.59
C CYS A 88 13.66 4.67 3.47
N PRO A 89 13.83 5.98 3.21
CA PRO A 89 12.71 6.87 2.93
C PRO A 89 11.88 6.36 1.75
N LEU A 90 10.59 6.23 1.97
CA LEU A 90 9.60 5.72 1.02
C LEU A 90 8.53 6.77 0.78
N LEU A 91 8.33 7.10 -0.50
CA LEU A 91 7.22 7.91 -0.99
C LEU A 91 6.20 7.01 -1.68
N VAL A 92 4.93 7.20 -1.39
CA VAL A 92 3.84 6.42 -1.96
C VAL A 92 2.86 7.35 -2.65
N PHE A 93 2.61 7.08 -3.94
CA PHE A 93 1.76 7.90 -4.78
C PHE A 93 0.62 7.07 -5.36
N ARG A 94 -0.57 7.66 -5.41
CA ARG A 94 -1.70 7.22 -6.24
C ARG A 94 -1.74 7.95 -7.58
N ASN A 95 -1.23 9.18 -7.57
CA ASN A 95 -0.96 9.99 -8.75
C ASN A 95 0.37 10.71 -8.52
N ILE A 96 1.36 10.44 -9.36
CA ILE A 96 2.73 10.93 -9.22
C ILE A 96 2.85 12.46 -9.38
N ASP A 97 1.87 13.09 -10.04
CA ASP A 97 1.83 14.54 -10.24
C ASP A 97 1.28 15.28 -9.00
N LYS A 98 0.71 14.54 -8.05
CA LYS A 98 0.18 15.05 -6.77
C LYS A 98 1.13 14.74 -5.62
N ALA A 99 0.86 15.33 -4.46
CA ALA A 99 1.60 15.02 -3.24
C ALA A 99 1.49 13.52 -2.91
N PRO A 100 2.53 12.90 -2.32
CA PRO A 100 2.46 11.51 -1.90
C PRO A 100 1.34 11.32 -0.89
N VAL A 101 0.59 10.24 -1.03
CA VAL A 101 -0.43 9.86 -0.05
C VAL A 101 0.22 9.40 1.24
N LEU A 102 1.44 8.86 1.19
CA LEU A 102 2.23 8.50 2.36
C LEU A 102 3.70 8.80 2.13
N THR A 103 4.32 9.42 3.13
CA THR A 103 5.78 9.52 3.26
C THR A 103 6.15 8.82 4.56
N THR A 104 6.99 7.80 4.48
CA THR A 104 7.40 6.97 5.63
C THR A 104 8.82 6.45 5.44
N MET A 105 9.32 5.68 6.39
CA MET A 105 10.47 4.78 6.22
C MET A 105 9.96 3.35 6.01
N SER A 106 10.58 2.57 5.13
CA SER A 106 10.28 1.13 5.01
C SER A 106 11.43 0.35 4.37
N PHE A 107 11.51 -0.95 4.66
CA PHE A 107 12.31 -1.88 3.86
C PHE A 107 11.61 -2.26 2.57
N HIS A 108 12.37 -2.80 1.59
CA HIS A 108 11.82 -3.32 0.34
C HIS A 108 10.80 -4.44 0.55
N ASN A 109 10.81 -5.07 1.72
CA ASN A 109 9.83 -6.07 2.13
C ASN A 109 8.55 -5.44 2.67
N LEU A 110 7.74 -4.85 1.78
CA LEU A 110 6.41 -4.34 2.09
C LEU A 110 5.32 -5.10 1.34
N VAL A 111 4.09 -5.06 1.83
CA VAL A 111 2.95 -5.75 1.21
C VAL A 111 1.88 -4.74 0.82
N LEU A 112 1.40 -4.84 -0.42
CA LEU A 112 0.13 -4.27 -0.83
C LEU A 112 -0.95 -5.32 -0.67
N GLU A 113 -1.96 -5.02 0.13
CA GLU A 113 -3.12 -5.89 0.34
C GLU A 113 -4.36 -5.21 -0.21
N TYR A 114 -5.03 -5.87 -1.15
CA TYR A 114 -6.26 -5.37 -1.77
C TYR A 114 -7.45 -6.04 -1.08
N ARG A 115 -8.29 -5.24 -0.42
CA ARG A 115 -9.48 -5.68 0.33
C ARG A 115 -10.72 -5.02 -0.28
N GLY A 116 -11.36 -5.70 -1.23
CA GLY A 116 -12.42 -5.08 -2.04
C GLY A 116 -11.87 -3.88 -2.81
N THR A 117 -12.41 -2.67 -2.55
CA THR A 117 -11.94 -1.42 -3.17
C THR A 117 -10.81 -0.72 -2.41
N ALA A 118 -10.48 -1.21 -1.21
CA ALA A 118 -9.45 -0.65 -0.36
C ALA A 118 -8.07 -1.25 -0.70
N THR A 119 -7.07 -0.40 -0.86
CA THR A 119 -5.66 -0.81 -0.95
C THR A 119 -4.96 -0.42 0.34
N TYR A 120 -4.34 -1.41 1.00
CA TYR A 120 -3.55 -1.22 2.20
C TYR A 120 -2.08 -1.43 1.89
N LEU A 121 -1.24 -0.51 2.37
CA LEU A 121 0.20 -0.69 2.44
C LEU A 121 0.57 -1.17 3.84
N ILE A 122 1.28 -2.29 3.91
CA ILE A 122 1.73 -2.89 5.16
C ILE A 122 3.27 -2.85 5.16
N PRO A 123 3.88 -1.78 5.70
CA PRO A 123 5.33 -1.72 5.83
C PRO A 123 5.80 -2.75 6.87
N ARG A 124 6.84 -3.52 6.54
CA ARG A 124 7.61 -4.21 7.58
C ARG A 124 8.70 -3.28 8.08
N ARG A 125 8.74 -3.07 9.38
CA ARG A 125 9.75 -2.30 10.11
C ARG A 125 9.94 -2.89 11.50
N SER A 126 11.01 -2.52 12.19
CA SER A 126 11.22 -2.87 13.61
C SER A 126 10.23 -2.09 14.47
N GLY A 127 9.06 -2.67 14.77
CA GLY A 127 8.03 -1.98 15.55
C GLY A 127 6.65 -2.62 15.41
N PRO A 128 5.61 -2.01 16.02
CA PRO A 128 4.25 -2.48 15.85
C PRO A 128 3.88 -2.45 14.37
N ARG A 129 3.34 -3.58 13.89
CA ARG A 129 2.82 -3.69 12.52
C ARG A 129 1.74 -2.64 12.34
N MET A 130 1.82 -1.88 11.25
CA MET A 130 0.81 -0.90 10.85
C MET A 130 0.27 -1.27 9.48
N GLU A 131 -0.99 -0.95 9.26
CA GLU A 131 -1.64 -1.02 7.95
C GLU A 131 -2.09 0.39 7.58
N CYS A 132 -1.64 0.87 6.43
CA CYS A 132 -1.97 2.20 5.93
C CYS A 132 -2.95 2.08 4.77
N LEU A 133 -4.17 2.61 4.94
CA LEU A 133 -5.14 2.71 3.85
C LEU A 133 -4.68 3.80 2.86
N ILE A 134 -4.47 3.45 1.59
CA ILE A 134 -3.89 4.35 0.57
C ILE A 134 -4.78 4.64 -0.64
N SER A 135 -5.88 3.92 -0.86
CA SER A 135 -6.68 4.05 -2.10
C SER A 135 -7.81 5.09 -2.05
N THR A 136 -8.39 5.36 -0.88
CA THR A 136 -9.58 6.23 -0.73
C THR A 136 -9.28 7.60 -0.16
N GLU A 137 -8.03 7.86 0.22
CA GLU A 137 -7.66 9.01 1.02
C GLU A 137 -6.73 9.97 0.27
N SER A 138 -6.86 11.27 0.54
CA SER A 138 -5.89 12.28 0.10
C SER A 138 -4.54 12.14 0.83
N ARG A 139 -4.56 11.55 2.02
CA ARG A 139 -3.40 11.13 2.82
C ARG A 139 -3.69 9.80 3.50
N ALA A 140 -2.72 8.91 3.53
CA ALA A 140 -2.91 7.57 4.07
C ALA A 140 -3.27 7.58 5.55
N VAL A 141 -4.19 6.71 5.95
CA VAL A 141 -4.59 6.51 7.34
C VAL A 141 -3.96 5.22 7.84
N CYS A 142 -2.95 5.34 8.71
CA CYS A 142 -2.23 4.20 9.28
C CYS A 142 -2.77 3.82 10.66
N ARG A 143 -3.12 2.54 10.84
CA ARG A 143 -3.59 1.99 12.12
C ARG A 143 -2.95 0.63 12.39
N PRO A 144 -2.86 0.17 13.65
CA PRO A 144 -2.54 -1.23 13.92
C PRO A 144 -3.51 -2.16 13.19
N PRO A 145 -3.07 -3.34 12.73
CA PRO A 145 -3.95 -4.31 12.10
C PRO A 145 -5.09 -4.65 13.06
N LYS A 146 -6.32 -4.72 12.52
CA LYS A 146 -7.43 -5.25 13.30
C LYS A 146 -7.09 -6.71 13.65
N PRO A 147 -7.29 -7.14 14.91
CA PRO A 147 -7.17 -8.55 15.24
C PRO A 147 -8.10 -9.35 14.33
N ALA A 148 -7.60 -10.46 13.79
CA ALA A 148 -8.43 -11.37 13.04
C ALA A 148 -9.58 -11.82 13.95
N LYS A 149 -10.83 -11.62 13.52
CA LYS A 149 -11.97 -12.22 14.20
C LYS A 149 -11.87 -13.72 14.00
N GLY A 150 -11.42 -14.46 15.03
CA GLY A 150 -11.39 -15.92 15.03
C GLY A 150 -10.03 -16.47 15.45
N GLY A 151 -9.91 -16.80 16.73
CA GLY A 151 -8.72 -17.39 17.32
C GLY A 151 -8.92 -17.65 18.82
N ALA A 152 -10.04 -18.27 19.15
CA ALA A 152 -10.31 -18.95 20.42
C ALA A 152 -10.82 -20.35 20.07
#